data_AF-A0A917T1X2-F1
#
_entry.id   AF-A0A917T1X2-F1
#
_cell.length_a   1.000
_cell.length_b   1.000
_cell.length_c   1.000
_cell.angle_alpha   90.00
_cell.angle_beta   90.00
_cell.angle_gamma   90.00
#
_symmetry.space_group_name_H-M   'P 1'
#
loop_
_entity.id
_entity.type
_entity.pdbx_description
1 polymer ?
#
loop_
_entity_poly.entity_id
_entity_poly.type
_entity_poly.pdbx_seq_one_letter_code
_entity_poly.pdbx_strand_id
1 'polypeptide(L)'
;MISGAPTDPFADDEVLAAAERAGRAVVAVHRLPGNLRNADAAAAAAAGRAARCSALLDGASAGAAVRPGDDDGRSAGTPVTVDDPVLAGALRVAAALPALEAVWRRAPAQALARLHVLAAAGLVPAAELGRPRTGEPAALPLPAAVADAFAPPATAVPAGLAALSGLVLGSPWPAVLTVAVVHAELLRLRPFGAADGVVARAAARLTMTTTGLDPRGLTVPEAGHLRERQEYAAAARAWSAGTPDGRRRWLLHACAAMIAGAREGRSSTDATASAD
;
A
#
# COMPACT_ATOMS: atom_id res chain seq x y z
N MET A 1 42.23 -1.30 -3.04
CA MET A 1 40.86 -1.26 -2.50
C MET A 1 40.08 -2.38 -3.16
N ILE A 2 39.81 -3.45 -2.42
CA ILE A 2 39.02 -4.57 -2.92
C ILE A 2 37.57 -4.07 -2.97
N SER A 3 37.09 -3.75 -4.17
CA SER A 3 35.67 -3.50 -4.41
C SER A 3 34.94 -4.81 -4.12
N GLY A 4 34.35 -4.92 -2.93
CA GLY A 4 33.51 -6.06 -2.58
C GLY A 4 32.42 -6.23 -3.63
N ALA A 5 32.15 -7.48 -4.02
CA ALA A 5 31.03 -7.76 -4.91
C ALA A 5 29.76 -7.14 -4.31
N PRO A 6 28.86 -6.57 -5.14
CA PRO A 6 27.61 -6.02 -4.63
C PRO A 6 26.87 -7.09 -3.82
N THR A 7 26.69 -6.81 -2.53
CA THR A 7 26.02 -7.72 -1.60
C THR A 7 24.56 -7.81 -1.99
N ASP A 8 24.01 -9.03 -2.02
CA ASP A 8 22.57 -9.23 -2.23
C ASP A 8 21.80 -8.46 -1.14
N PRO A 9 20.98 -7.46 -1.49
CA PRO A 9 20.26 -6.64 -0.51
C PRO A 9 19.28 -7.46 0.34
N PHE A 10 18.88 -8.66 -0.11
CA PHE A 10 18.02 -9.56 0.65
C PHE A 10 18.79 -10.44 1.66
N ALA A 11 20.11 -10.50 1.54
CA ALA A 11 21.01 -11.17 2.48
C ALA A 11 21.80 -10.17 3.35
N ASP A 12 21.55 -8.87 3.21
CA ASP A 12 22.17 -7.81 4.02
C ASP A 12 21.68 -7.89 5.48
N ASP A 13 22.63 -7.95 6.42
CA ASP A 13 22.34 -8.10 7.86
C ASP A 13 21.50 -6.95 8.42
N GLU A 14 21.69 -5.72 7.94
CA GLU A 14 20.91 -4.57 8.41
C GLU A 14 19.46 -4.68 7.93
N VAL A 15 19.25 -5.09 6.67
CA VAL A 15 17.93 -5.34 6.10
C VAL A 15 17.22 -6.47 6.86
N LEU A 16 17.89 -7.58 7.12
CA LEU A 16 17.31 -8.70 7.87
C LEU A 16 16.95 -8.29 9.30
N ALA A 17 17.83 -7.58 9.99
CA ALA A 17 17.57 -7.07 11.33
C ALA A 17 16.42 -6.03 11.35
N ALA A 18 16.32 -5.18 10.32
CA ALA A 18 15.21 -4.24 10.17
C ALA A 18 13.87 -4.94 9.93
N ALA A 19 13.87 -5.98 9.09
CA ALA A 19 12.68 -6.77 8.81
C ALA A 19 12.18 -7.49 10.07
N GLU A 20 13.08 -8.05 10.87
CA GLU A 20 12.75 -8.69 12.13
C GLU A 20 12.15 -7.69 13.14
N ARG A 21 12.74 -6.48 13.26
CA ARG A 21 12.18 -5.39 14.09
C ARG A 21 10.78 -4.98 13.62
N ALA A 22 10.56 -4.87 12.31
CA ALA A 22 9.26 -4.54 11.75
C ALA A 22 8.21 -5.61 12.06
N GLY A 23 8.54 -6.89 11.89
CA GLY A 23 7.67 -8.01 12.24
C GLY A 23 7.26 -7.98 13.72
N ARG A 24 8.22 -7.78 14.64
CA ARG A 24 7.92 -7.63 16.07
C ARG A 24 7.02 -6.43 16.37
N ALA A 25 7.26 -5.30 15.72
CA ALA A 25 6.45 -4.09 15.91
C ALA A 25 4.99 -4.32 15.47
N VAL A 26 4.78 -4.96 14.32
CA VAL A 26 3.45 -5.32 13.81
C VAL A 26 2.74 -6.25 14.79
N VAL A 27 3.37 -7.35 15.20
CA VAL A 27 2.80 -8.32 16.16
C VAL A 27 2.43 -7.66 17.49
N ALA A 28 3.22 -6.71 17.98
CA ALA A 28 2.95 -6.01 19.23
C ALA A 28 1.61 -5.25 19.22
N VAL A 29 1.18 -4.74 18.06
CA VAL A 29 -0.09 -3.99 17.93
C VAL A 29 -1.31 -4.87 18.22
N HIS A 30 -1.26 -6.15 17.82
CA HIS A 30 -2.35 -7.09 18.07
C HIS A 30 -2.52 -7.43 19.55
N ARG A 31 -1.48 -7.21 20.37
CA ARG A 31 -1.48 -7.54 21.80
C ARG A 31 -1.95 -6.38 22.69
N LEU A 32 -2.27 -5.23 22.10
CA LEU A 32 -2.74 -4.06 22.85
C LEU A 32 -4.14 -4.30 23.40
N PRO A 33 -4.42 -3.99 24.69
CA PRO A 33 -5.72 -4.28 25.31
C PRO A 33 -6.94 -3.75 24.53
N GLY A 34 -6.88 -2.54 24.00
CA GLY A 34 -7.99 -1.98 23.21
C GLY A 34 -8.22 -2.70 21.88
N ASN A 35 -7.16 -3.20 21.23
CA ASN A 35 -7.26 -3.97 19.98
C ASN A 35 -7.71 -5.42 20.21
N LEU A 36 -7.54 -5.94 21.43
CA LEU A 36 -8.09 -7.22 21.84
C LEU A 36 -9.60 -7.12 22.13
N ARG A 37 -10.05 -6.02 22.75
CA ARG A 37 -11.46 -5.79 23.11
C ARG A 37 -12.33 -5.40 21.90
N ASN A 38 -11.83 -4.49 21.05
CA ASN A 38 -12.59 -3.86 19.97
C ASN A 38 -11.91 -4.03 18.61
N ALA A 39 -11.56 -5.27 18.27
CA ALA A 39 -10.74 -5.61 17.11
C ALA A 39 -11.30 -5.06 15.78
N ASP A 40 -12.60 -5.22 15.55
CA ASP A 40 -13.25 -4.80 14.30
C ASP A 40 -13.28 -3.28 14.16
N ALA A 41 -13.60 -2.57 15.24
CA ALA A 41 -13.57 -1.10 15.26
C ALA A 41 -12.15 -0.56 15.06
N ALA A 42 -11.15 -1.19 15.68
CA ALA A 42 -9.74 -0.82 15.50
C ALA A 42 -9.28 -1.05 14.05
N ALA A 43 -9.66 -2.18 13.44
CA ALA A 43 -9.37 -2.48 12.04
C ALA A 43 -10.04 -1.49 11.09
N ALA A 44 -11.32 -1.17 11.31
CA ALA A 44 -12.04 -0.17 10.51
C ALA A 44 -11.40 1.23 10.61
N ALA A 45 -11.02 1.65 11.81
CA ALA A 45 -10.33 2.92 12.04
C ALA A 45 -8.94 2.94 11.37
N ALA A 46 -8.19 1.84 11.45
CA ALA A 46 -6.90 1.68 10.76
C ALA A 46 -7.06 1.74 9.23
N ALA A 47 -8.07 1.07 8.67
CA ALA A 47 -8.39 1.10 7.24
C ALA A 47 -8.76 2.51 6.77
N GLY A 48 -9.59 3.24 7.50
CA GLY A 48 -9.96 4.62 7.16
C GLY A 48 -8.78 5.60 7.24
N ARG A 49 -7.86 5.42 8.19
CA ARG A 49 -6.59 6.18 8.23
C ARG A 49 -5.67 5.81 7.07
N ALA A 50 -5.48 4.52 6.81
CA ALA A 50 -4.67 4.03 5.69
C ALA A 50 -5.15 4.61 4.35
N ALA A 51 -6.47 4.62 4.12
CA ALA A 51 -7.07 5.22 2.93
C ALA A 51 -6.73 6.70 2.78
N ARG A 52 -6.87 7.50 3.85
CA ARG A 52 -6.51 8.92 3.84
C ARG A 52 -5.02 9.14 3.59
N CYS A 53 -4.15 8.43 4.30
CA CYS A 53 -2.70 8.54 4.08
C CYS A 53 -2.30 8.13 2.66
N SER A 54 -2.92 7.07 2.15
CA SER A 54 -2.74 6.61 0.78
C SER A 54 -3.18 7.67 -0.23
N ALA A 55 -4.34 8.30 -0.03
CA ALA A 55 -4.82 9.35 -0.92
C ALA A 55 -3.88 10.57 -0.92
N LEU A 56 -3.43 11.02 0.25
CA LEU A 56 -2.48 12.14 0.38
C LEU A 56 -1.14 11.84 -0.31
N LEU A 57 -0.68 10.59 -0.24
CA LEU A 57 0.52 10.15 -0.96
C LEU A 57 0.34 10.21 -2.48
N ASP A 58 -0.88 10.05 -3.01
CA ASP A 58 -1.21 10.16 -4.45
C ASP A 58 -1.82 11.53 -4.81
N GLY A 59 -1.52 12.57 -4.01
CA GLY A 59 -1.83 13.96 -4.37
C GLY A 59 -3.23 14.45 -4.02
N ALA A 60 -4.02 13.69 -3.26
CA ALA A 60 -5.29 14.18 -2.73
C ALA A 60 -5.11 15.44 -1.89
N SER A 61 -6.10 16.33 -1.94
CA SER A 61 -6.05 17.59 -1.18
C SER A 61 -6.08 17.34 0.33
N ALA A 62 -5.20 17.98 1.10
CA ALA A 62 -5.19 17.86 2.56
C ALA A 62 -6.50 18.35 3.22
N GLY A 63 -7.21 19.26 2.54
CA GLY A 63 -8.55 19.74 2.95
C GLY A 63 -9.71 18.94 2.39
N ALA A 64 -9.47 17.80 1.72
CA ALA A 64 -10.53 16.95 1.17
C ALA A 64 -11.48 16.51 2.30
N ALA A 65 -12.72 16.98 2.22
CA ALA A 65 -13.73 16.71 3.23
C ALA A 65 -14.53 15.46 2.85
N VAL A 66 -14.92 14.73 3.89
CA VAL A 66 -15.93 13.68 3.84
C VAL A 66 -17.18 14.31 4.44
N ARG A 67 -18.21 14.56 3.63
CA ARG A 67 -19.44 15.26 4.04
C ARG A 67 -20.62 14.29 4.05
N PRO A 68 -21.68 14.56 4.84
CA PRO A 68 -22.96 13.90 4.64
C PRO A 68 -23.39 14.09 3.19
N GLY A 69 -23.73 12.99 2.53
CA GLY A 69 -24.32 13.01 1.21
C GLY A 69 -25.82 13.16 1.28
N ASP A 70 -26.42 13.53 0.16
CA ASP A 70 -27.87 13.57 0.02
C ASP A 70 -28.43 12.15 0.11
N ASP A 71 -29.47 11.98 0.93
CA ASP A 71 -30.17 10.71 1.07
C ASP A 71 -31.08 10.49 -0.15
N ASP A 72 -30.63 9.63 -1.05
CA ASP A 72 -31.39 9.21 -2.23
C ASP A 72 -32.37 8.07 -1.93
N GLY A 73 -32.42 7.58 -0.69
CA GLY A 73 -33.27 6.48 -0.23
C GLY A 73 -32.93 5.12 -0.84
N ARG A 74 -31.81 5.00 -1.58
CA ARG A 74 -31.42 3.78 -2.30
C ARG A 74 -30.23 3.06 -1.67
N SER A 75 -29.47 3.76 -0.83
CA SER A 75 -28.26 3.24 -0.21
C SER A 75 -28.48 2.83 1.25
N ALA A 76 -27.95 1.67 1.65
CA ALA A 76 -27.96 1.25 3.04
C ALA A 76 -26.88 2.02 3.84
N GLY A 77 -27.31 2.88 4.76
CA GLY A 77 -26.44 3.69 5.64
C GLY A 77 -26.48 5.19 5.30
N THR A 78 -25.88 6.02 6.16
CA THR A 78 -25.80 7.47 5.93
C THR A 78 -24.99 7.73 4.66
N PRO A 79 -25.56 8.36 3.62
CA PRO A 79 -24.81 8.69 2.42
C PRO A 79 -23.65 9.62 2.77
N VAL A 80 -22.54 9.47 2.06
CA VAL A 80 -21.34 10.27 2.26
C VAL A 80 -20.82 10.72 0.91
N THR A 81 -20.57 12.02 0.78
CA THR A 81 -19.90 12.63 -0.37
C THR A 81 -18.44 12.87 -0.05
N VAL A 82 -17.57 12.56 -1.00
CA VAL A 82 -16.12 12.79 -0.91
C VAL A 82 -15.73 13.64 -2.09
N ASP A 83 -15.26 14.86 -1.82
CA ASP A 83 -15.00 15.85 -2.87
C ASP A 83 -13.77 15.52 -3.73
N ASP A 84 -12.84 14.73 -3.17
CA ASP A 84 -11.60 14.35 -3.83
C ASP A 84 -11.72 12.92 -4.41
N PRO A 85 -11.60 12.76 -5.75
CA PRO A 85 -11.80 11.46 -6.39
C PRO A 85 -10.71 10.43 -6.02
N VAL A 86 -9.49 10.88 -5.67
CA VAL A 86 -8.42 9.98 -5.20
C VAL A 86 -8.74 9.47 -3.80
N LEU A 87 -9.21 10.34 -2.90
CA LEU A 87 -9.68 9.94 -1.57
C LEU A 87 -10.88 8.98 -1.66
N ALA A 88 -11.85 9.28 -2.52
CA ALA A 88 -13.00 8.42 -2.75
C ALA A 88 -12.59 7.03 -3.27
N GLY A 89 -11.61 6.97 -4.18
CA GLY A 89 -11.02 5.72 -4.67
C GLY A 89 -10.30 4.93 -3.56
N ALA A 90 -9.47 5.60 -2.76
CA ALA A 90 -8.74 4.96 -1.67
C ALA A 90 -9.65 4.39 -0.58
N LEU A 91 -10.76 5.07 -0.24
CA LEU A 91 -11.75 4.59 0.71
C LEU A 91 -12.50 3.35 0.18
N ARG A 92 -12.89 3.35 -1.10
CA ARG A 92 -13.51 2.18 -1.75
C ARG A 92 -12.56 0.98 -1.78
N VAL A 93 -11.28 1.22 -2.06
CA VAL A 93 -10.24 0.20 -1.99
C VAL A 93 -10.12 -0.38 -0.59
N ALA A 94 -9.99 0.46 0.44
CA ALA A 94 -9.85 0.02 1.83
C ALA A 94 -11.05 -0.84 2.29
N ALA A 95 -12.27 -0.44 1.94
CA ALA A 95 -13.48 -1.21 2.24
C ALA A 95 -13.53 -2.57 1.53
N ALA A 96 -12.91 -2.70 0.35
CA ALA A 96 -12.93 -3.92 -0.43
C ALA A 96 -11.83 -4.93 -0.06
N LEU A 97 -10.78 -4.51 0.67
CA LEU A 97 -9.62 -5.37 0.98
C LEU A 97 -9.99 -6.72 1.60
N PRO A 98 -10.86 -6.81 2.64
CA PRO A 98 -11.16 -8.10 3.26
C PRO A 98 -11.75 -9.12 2.27
N ALA A 99 -12.58 -8.66 1.33
CA ALA A 99 -13.19 -9.52 0.31
C ALA A 99 -12.20 -9.99 -0.76
N LEU A 100 -11.05 -9.32 -0.90
CA LEU A 100 -10.04 -9.62 -1.92
C LEU A 100 -8.93 -10.55 -1.43
N GLU A 101 -8.84 -10.87 -0.14
CA GLU A 101 -7.76 -11.70 0.40
C GLU A 101 -7.69 -13.09 -0.24
N ALA A 102 -8.83 -13.75 -0.42
CA ALA A 102 -8.91 -15.06 -1.04
C ALA A 102 -8.56 -15.00 -2.54
N VAL A 103 -8.89 -13.90 -3.21
CA VAL A 103 -8.53 -13.67 -4.62
C VAL A 103 -7.04 -13.40 -4.72
N TRP A 104 -6.47 -12.57 -3.83
CA TRP A 104 -5.04 -12.26 -3.79
C TRP A 104 -4.17 -13.51 -3.70
N ARG A 105 -4.53 -14.48 -2.84
CA ARG A 105 -3.79 -15.75 -2.68
C ARG A 105 -3.87 -16.70 -3.86
N ARG A 106 -4.77 -16.49 -4.83
CA ARG A 106 -5.03 -17.44 -5.93
C ARG A 106 -4.86 -16.82 -7.31
N ALA A 107 -5.23 -15.56 -7.45
CA ALA A 107 -5.24 -14.78 -8.69
C ALA A 107 -4.84 -13.32 -8.41
N PRO A 108 -3.56 -13.05 -8.05
CA PRO A 108 -3.09 -11.69 -7.75
C PRO A 108 -3.44 -10.66 -8.84
N ALA A 109 -3.27 -11.03 -10.12
CA ALA A 109 -3.62 -10.16 -11.25
C ALA A 109 -5.10 -9.73 -11.28
N GLN A 110 -6.03 -10.62 -10.90
CA GLN A 110 -7.46 -10.29 -10.83
C GLN A 110 -7.76 -9.35 -9.67
N ALA A 111 -7.12 -9.58 -8.51
CA ALA A 111 -7.22 -8.67 -7.37
C ALA A 111 -6.68 -7.27 -7.73
N LEU A 112 -5.53 -7.17 -8.42
CA LEU A 112 -4.99 -5.88 -8.88
C LEU A 112 -5.94 -5.16 -9.84
N ALA A 113 -6.52 -5.87 -10.81
CA ALA A 113 -7.51 -5.29 -11.71
C ALA A 113 -8.72 -4.74 -10.94
N ARG A 114 -9.24 -5.49 -9.96
CA ARG A 114 -10.36 -5.04 -9.12
C ARG A 114 -9.97 -3.84 -8.25
N LEU A 115 -8.78 -3.83 -7.66
CA LEU A 115 -8.25 -2.68 -6.93
C LEU A 115 -8.19 -1.44 -7.83
N HIS A 116 -7.69 -1.57 -9.05
CA HIS A 116 -7.64 -0.45 -10.01
C HIS A 116 -9.03 0.07 -10.39
N VAL A 117 -10.01 -0.82 -10.64
CA VAL A 117 -11.41 -0.40 -10.88
C VAL A 117 -11.94 0.47 -9.75
N LEU A 118 -11.62 0.13 -8.49
CA LEU A 118 -12.05 0.90 -7.33
C LEU A 118 -11.24 2.18 -7.15
N ALA A 119 -9.92 2.12 -7.32
CA ALA A 119 -9.03 3.25 -7.10
C ALA A 119 -9.22 4.36 -8.16
N ALA A 120 -9.41 3.96 -9.43
CA ALA A 120 -9.39 4.88 -10.57
C ALA A 120 -10.77 5.30 -11.08
N ALA A 121 -11.88 4.84 -10.49
CA ALA A 121 -13.19 5.31 -10.94
C ALA A 121 -13.34 6.81 -10.67
N GLY A 122 -13.70 7.56 -11.71
CA GLY A 122 -13.74 9.02 -11.69
C GLY A 122 -12.40 9.68 -12.06
N LEU A 123 -11.31 8.92 -12.19
CA LEU A 123 -9.99 9.42 -12.60
C LEU A 123 -9.65 9.08 -14.06
N VAL A 124 -10.19 7.98 -14.59
CA VAL A 124 -9.96 7.51 -15.97
C VAL A 124 -11.26 7.09 -16.65
N PRO A 125 -11.31 7.02 -17.99
CA PRO A 125 -12.46 6.46 -18.72
C PRO A 125 -12.82 5.05 -18.27
N ALA A 126 -14.12 4.72 -18.26
CA ALA A 126 -14.61 3.41 -17.80
C ALA A 126 -14.01 2.23 -18.57
N ALA A 127 -13.66 2.42 -19.85
CA ALA A 127 -13.04 1.40 -20.70
C ALA A 127 -11.61 1.03 -20.26
N GLU A 128 -10.94 1.89 -19.49
CA GLU A 128 -9.57 1.70 -19.00
C GLU A 128 -9.54 1.06 -17.59
N LEU A 129 -10.67 1.05 -16.87
CA LEU A 129 -10.75 0.51 -15.52
C LEU A 129 -10.40 -0.97 -15.48
N GLY A 130 -9.50 -1.33 -14.57
CA GLY A 130 -8.96 -2.67 -14.39
C GLY A 130 -8.08 -3.20 -15.53
N ARG A 131 -7.78 -2.39 -16.55
CA ARG A 131 -6.98 -2.83 -17.71
C ARG A 131 -5.53 -2.34 -17.61
N PRO A 132 -4.53 -3.22 -17.78
CA PRO A 132 -3.15 -2.79 -17.89
C PRO A 132 -2.96 -1.80 -19.02
N ARG A 133 -2.09 -0.80 -18.83
CA ARG A 133 -1.80 0.23 -19.83
C ARG A 133 -1.17 -0.37 -21.09
N THR A 134 -1.48 0.23 -22.23
CA THR A 134 -0.90 -0.12 -23.54
C THR A 134 0.08 0.94 -24.06
N GLY A 135 0.24 2.05 -23.33
CA GLY A 135 1.13 3.15 -23.69
C GLY A 135 1.90 3.70 -22.49
N GLU A 136 2.47 4.89 -22.68
CA GLU A 136 3.09 5.61 -21.57
C GLU A 136 2.05 5.90 -20.48
N PRO A 137 2.43 5.76 -19.20
CA PRO A 137 1.49 5.98 -18.13
C PRO A 137 1.10 7.47 -18.08
N ALA A 138 -0.14 7.75 -17.66
CA ALA A 138 -0.63 9.13 -17.58
C ALA A 138 0.28 10.00 -16.69
N ALA A 139 0.42 11.27 -17.06
CA ALA A 139 1.16 12.29 -16.31
C ALA A 139 0.38 12.79 -15.07
N LEU A 140 -0.65 12.07 -14.64
CA LEU A 140 -1.35 12.37 -13.39
C LEU A 140 -0.34 12.34 -12.24
N PRO A 141 -0.56 13.11 -11.16
CA PRO A 141 0.29 13.05 -10.00
C PRO A 141 0.20 11.62 -9.44
N LEU A 142 1.18 10.81 -9.82
CA LEU A 142 1.82 9.90 -8.92
C LEU A 142 2.06 10.62 -7.58
N PRO A 143 2.45 9.93 -6.51
CA PRO A 143 3.21 10.63 -5.50
C PRO A 143 4.21 11.54 -6.21
N ALA A 144 4.19 12.87 -6.02
CA ALA A 144 5.18 13.78 -6.62
C ALA A 144 6.61 13.25 -6.38
N ALA A 145 6.71 12.49 -5.30
CA ALA A 145 7.70 11.52 -4.90
C ALA A 145 8.25 10.50 -5.95
N VAL A 146 7.49 9.98 -6.92
CA VAL A 146 7.97 8.96 -7.89
C VAL A 146 7.71 9.33 -9.36
N ALA A 147 7.22 10.54 -9.62
CA ALA A 147 6.92 11.04 -10.98
C ALA A 147 8.13 10.94 -11.93
N ASP A 148 9.35 11.09 -11.40
CA ASP A 148 10.61 11.01 -12.17
C ASP A 148 11.20 9.59 -12.23
N ALA A 149 10.53 8.57 -11.65
CA ALA A 149 11.00 7.18 -11.74
C ALA A 149 10.74 6.62 -13.14
N PHE A 150 11.75 5.97 -13.75
CA PHE A 150 11.59 5.30 -15.04
C PHE A 150 10.55 4.18 -14.94
N ALA A 151 9.36 4.42 -15.49
CA ALA A 151 8.38 3.37 -15.72
C ALA A 151 8.88 2.51 -16.90
N PRO A 152 8.83 1.17 -16.80
CA PRO A 152 9.20 0.32 -17.94
C PRO A 152 8.22 0.55 -19.10
N PRO A 153 8.58 0.21 -20.34
CA PRO A 153 7.66 0.30 -21.48
C PRO A 153 6.42 -0.56 -21.25
N ALA A 154 5.28 -0.18 -21.86
CA ALA A 154 4.00 -0.90 -21.68
C ALA A 154 4.09 -2.39 -22.07
N THR A 155 4.96 -2.71 -23.03
CA THR A 155 5.24 -4.09 -23.47
C THR A 155 5.82 -4.98 -22.38
N ALA A 156 6.44 -4.41 -21.34
CA ALA A 156 6.97 -5.14 -20.20
C ALA A 156 5.91 -5.42 -19.10
N VAL A 157 4.75 -4.75 -19.14
CA VAL A 157 3.71 -4.86 -18.11
C VAL A 157 3.16 -6.28 -17.95
N PRO A 158 2.83 -7.02 -19.02
CA PRO A 158 2.32 -8.39 -18.88
C PRO A 158 3.31 -9.33 -18.19
N ALA A 159 4.59 -9.29 -18.57
CA ALA A 159 5.64 -10.10 -17.95
C ALA A 159 5.88 -9.69 -16.49
N GLY A 160 5.87 -8.38 -16.20
CA GLY A 160 5.99 -7.87 -14.83
C GLY A 160 4.84 -8.32 -13.93
N LEU A 161 3.59 -8.27 -14.39
CA LEU A 161 2.43 -8.76 -13.64
C LEU A 161 2.47 -10.27 -13.42
N ALA A 162 2.95 -11.04 -14.39
CA ALA A 162 3.16 -12.48 -14.25
C ALA A 162 4.23 -12.80 -13.19
N ALA A 163 5.37 -12.11 -13.24
CA ALA A 163 6.44 -12.26 -12.25
C ALA A 163 5.97 -11.88 -10.84
N LEU A 164 5.26 -10.76 -10.70
CA LEU A 164 4.66 -10.33 -9.43
C LEU A 164 3.65 -11.37 -8.91
N SER A 165 2.83 -11.94 -9.78
CA SER A 165 1.88 -12.99 -9.38
C SER A 165 2.61 -14.24 -8.89
N GLY A 166 3.69 -14.66 -9.57
CA GLY A 166 4.56 -15.74 -9.10
C GLY A 166 5.18 -15.45 -7.73
N LEU A 167 5.64 -14.22 -7.51
CA LEU A 167 6.17 -13.78 -6.22
C LEU A 167 5.13 -13.87 -5.10
N VAL A 168 3.90 -13.41 -5.34
CA VAL A 168 2.82 -13.44 -4.34
C VAL A 168 2.43 -14.88 -3.98
N LEU A 169 2.45 -15.79 -4.97
CA LEU A 169 2.08 -17.19 -4.79
C LEU A 169 3.19 -18.05 -4.17
N GLY A 170 4.46 -17.62 -4.26
CA GLY A 170 5.61 -18.41 -3.83
C GLY A 170 6.83 -17.56 -3.53
N SER A 171 6.73 -16.64 -2.57
CA SER A 171 7.85 -15.81 -2.15
C SER A 171 8.86 -16.61 -1.31
N PRO A 172 10.18 -16.53 -1.60
CA PRO A 172 11.20 -17.15 -0.77
C PRO A 172 11.59 -16.32 0.45
N TRP A 173 11.03 -15.11 0.61
CA TRP A 173 11.43 -14.15 1.63
C TRP A 173 10.49 -14.14 2.83
N PRO A 174 10.96 -13.69 4.01
CA PRO A 174 10.09 -13.37 5.13
C PRO A 174 8.97 -12.40 4.72
N ALA A 175 7.78 -12.56 5.31
CA ALA A 175 6.58 -11.79 4.97
C ALA A 175 6.80 -10.27 4.87
N VAL A 176 7.58 -9.69 5.80
CA VAL A 176 7.92 -8.26 5.79
C VAL A 176 8.64 -7.85 4.50
N LEU A 177 9.60 -8.65 4.04
CA LEU A 177 10.32 -8.38 2.81
C LEU A 177 9.44 -8.64 1.58
N THR A 178 8.60 -9.69 1.60
CA THR A 178 7.60 -9.92 0.52
C THR A 178 6.68 -8.72 0.34
N VAL A 179 6.17 -8.14 1.44
CA VAL A 179 5.35 -6.92 1.43
C VAL A 179 6.10 -5.75 0.80
N ALA A 180 7.36 -5.53 1.21
CA ALA A 180 8.19 -4.47 0.67
C ALA A 180 8.41 -4.63 -0.85
N VAL A 181 8.71 -5.84 -1.31
CA VAL A 181 8.96 -6.10 -2.75
C VAL A 181 7.69 -5.93 -3.57
N VAL A 182 6.55 -6.48 -3.13
CA VAL A 182 5.27 -6.32 -3.84
C VAL A 182 4.94 -4.84 -4.03
N HIS A 183 5.13 -4.04 -2.98
CA HIS A 183 4.88 -2.61 -3.02
C HIS A 183 5.79 -1.90 -4.02
N ALA A 184 7.11 -2.11 -3.93
CA ALA A 184 8.07 -1.46 -4.83
C ALA A 184 7.90 -1.88 -6.29
N GLU A 185 7.67 -3.16 -6.56
CA GLU A 185 7.49 -3.65 -7.93
C GLU A 185 6.25 -3.05 -8.59
N LEU A 186 5.16 -2.84 -7.85
CA LEU A 186 3.97 -2.16 -8.38
C LEU A 186 4.21 -0.66 -8.62
N LEU A 187 4.92 0.02 -7.71
CA LEU A 187 5.31 1.42 -7.90
C LEU A 187 6.23 1.60 -9.13
N ARG A 188 7.14 0.65 -9.36
CA ARG A 188 8.04 0.64 -10.52
C ARG A 188 7.29 0.31 -11.81
N LEU A 189 6.47 -0.74 -11.81
CA LEU A 189 5.81 -1.27 -13.01
C LEU A 189 4.74 -0.32 -13.55
N ARG A 190 4.00 0.34 -12.63
CA ARG A 190 2.84 1.19 -12.94
C ARG A 190 1.90 0.53 -13.93
N PRO A 191 1.33 -0.64 -13.58
CA PRO A 191 0.64 -1.49 -14.55
C PRO A 191 -0.58 -0.83 -15.19
N PHE A 192 -1.22 0.14 -14.52
CA PHE A 192 -2.46 0.75 -15.02
C PHE A 192 -2.26 2.17 -15.55
N GLY A 193 -1.25 2.90 -15.08
CA GLY A 193 -0.93 4.26 -15.50
C GLY A 193 -1.66 5.35 -14.71
N ALA A 194 -2.71 5.01 -13.96
CA ALA A 194 -3.42 5.87 -13.02
C ALA A 194 -3.70 5.12 -11.71
N ALA A 195 -3.69 5.85 -10.58
CA ALA A 195 -3.92 5.32 -9.23
C ALA A 195 -3.01 4.13 -8.84
N ASP A 196 -1.89 3.91 -9.53
CA ASP A 196 -0.97 2.80 -9.26
C ASP A 196 -0.39 2.86 -7.85
N GLY A 197 -0.20 4.06 -7.28
CA GLY A 197 0.28 4.23 -5.90
C GLY A 197 -0.71 3.71 -4.87
N VAL A 198 -2.00 4.06 -5.02
CA VAL A 198 -3.09 3.50 -4.20
C VAL A 198 -3.15 1.98 -4.35
N VAL A 199 -3.06 1.45 -5.57
CA VAL A 199 -3.08 0.01 -5.84
C VAL A 199 -1.87 -0.69 -5.20
N ALA A 200 -0.68 -0.11 -5.29
CA ALA A 200 0.55 -0.67 -4.74
C ALA A 200 0.50 -0.79 -3.21
N ARG A 201 0.01 0.25 -2.52
CA ARG A 201 -0.19 0.22 -1.05
C ARG A 201 -1.27 -0.78 -0.66
N ALA A 202 -2.36 -0.86 -1.42
CA ALA A 202 -3.42 -1.84 -1.20
C ALA A 202 -2.94 -3.30 -1.38
N ALA A 203 -2.13 -3.57 -2.40
CA ALA A 203 -1.51 -4.87 -2.62
C ALA A 203 -0.50 -5.23 -1.52
N ALA A 204 0.25 -4.24 -1.02
CA ALA A 204 1.11 -4.41 0.15
C ALA A 204 0.28 -4.83 1.37
N ARG A 205 -0.87 -4.18 1.62
CA ARG A 205 -1.80 -4.52 2.70
C ARG A 205 -2.39 -5.92 2.56
N LEU A 206 -2.83 -6.32 1.36
CA LEU A 206 -3.27 -7.70 1.10
C LEU A 206 -2.13 -8.68 1.42
N THR A 207 -0.92 -8.39 0.99
CA THR A 207 0.25 -9.23 1.30
C THR A 207 0.46 -9.34 2.81
N MET A 208 0.33 -8.25 3.57
CA MET A 208 0.44 -8.28 5.03
C MET A 208 -0.63 -9.15 5.69
N THR A 209 -1.89 -9.05 5.26
CA THR A 209 -2.98 -9.84 5.86
C THR A 209 -2.88 -11.31 5.45
N THR A 210 -2.61 -11.60 4.17
CA THR A 210 -2.61 -12.96 3.65
C THR A 210 -1.38 -13.79 4.01
N THR A 211 -0.26 -13.15 4.35
CA THR A 211 0.93 -13.83 4.90
C THR A 211 0.84 -14.04 6.42
N GLY A 212 -0.22 -13.53 7.06
CA GLY A 212 -0.40 -13.60 8.51
C GLY A 212 0.47 -12.60 9.29
N LEU A 213 1.15 -11.67 8.61
CA LEU A 213 1.95 -10.63 9.25
C LEU A 213 1.07 -9.65 10.05
N ASP A 214 -0.04 -9.19 9.45
CA ASP A 214 -1.04 -8.33 10.08
C ASP A 214 -2.45 -8.85 9.75
N PRO A 215 -2.89 -9.98 10.35
CA PRO A 215 -4.11 -10.69 9.93
C PRO A 215 -5.41 -9.93 10.20
N ARG A 216 -5.35 -8.83 10.98
CA ARG A 216 -6.51 -7.96 11.28
C ARG A 216 -6.39 -6.59 10.63
N GLY A 217 -5.30 -6.30 9.91
CA GLY A 217 -5.07 -5.01 9.27
C GLY A 217 -5.00 -3.83 10.26
N LEU A 218 -4.41 -4.03 11.44
CA LEU A 218 -4.37 -3.01 12.50
C LEU A 218 -3.26 -1.96 12.30
N THR A 219 -2.25 -2.29 11.50
CA THR A 219 -1.16 -1.35 11.22
C THR A 219 -1.52 -0.38 10.10
N VAL A 220 -0.86 0.79 10.10
CA VAL A 220 -1.05 1.83 9.07
C VAL A 220 0.29 2.23 8.45
N PRO A 221 0.98 1.35 7.69
CA PRO A 221 2.28 1.68 7.08
C PRO A 221 2.23 2.93 6.18
N GLU A 222 1.07 3.23 5.60
CA GLU A 222 0.83 4.42 4.79
C GLU A 222 1.06 5.71 5.57
N ALA A 223 0.78 5.74 6.88
CA ALA A 223 1.10 6.87 7.74
C ALA A 223 2.60 7.01 7.95
N GLY A 224 3.34 5.89 8.00
CA GLY A 224 4.80 5.88 7.99
C GLY A 224 5.38 6.47 6.71
N HIS A 225 4.90 6.00 5.55
CA HIS A 225 5.29 6.53 4.25
C HIS A 225 4.94 8.01 4.09
N LEU A 226 3.76 8.45 4.54
CA LEU A 226 3.33 9.84 4.46
C LEU A 226 4.19 10.78 5.31
N ARG A 227 4.55 10.35 6.53
CA ARG A 227 5.45 11.11 7.41
C ARG A 227 6.80 11.34 6.75
N GLU A 228 7.34 10.28 6.14
CA GLU A 228 8.63 10.29 5.44
C GLU A 228 8.46 10.44 3.92
N ARG A 229 7.50 11.25 3.46
CA ARG A 229 7.10 11.30 2.04
C ARG A 229 8.24 11.56 1.06
N GLN A 230 9.23 12.36 1.45
CA GLN A 230 10.42 12.65 0.65
C GLN A 230 11.40 11.48 0.59
N GLU A 231 11.49 10.69 1.65
CA GLU A 231 12.31 9.48 1.64
C GLU A 231 11.59 8.35 0.90
N TYR A 232 10.28 8.19 1.10
CA TYR A 232 9.44 7.24 0.36
C TYR A 232 9.61 7.42 -1.16
N ALA A 233 9.57 8.67 -1.61
CA ALA A 233 9.89 9.10 -2.96
C ALA A 233 11.24 8.58 -3.47
N ALA A 234 12.28 8.95 -2.73
CA ALA A 234 13.64 8.75 -3.14
C ALA A 234 14.01 7.26 -3.09
N ALA A 235 13.50 6.52 -2.11
CA ALA A 235 13.66 5.08 -1.98
C ALA A 235 12.96 4.31 -3.11
N ALA A 236 11.72 4.69 -3.49
CA ALA A 236 11.02 4.07 -4.61
C ALA A 236 11.68 4.36 -5.98
N ARG A 237 12.21 5.58 -6.16
CA ARG A 237 13.06 5.91 -7.32
C ARG A 237 14.34 5.07 -7.33
N ALA A 238 15.00 4.92 -6.18
CA ALA A 238 16.22 4.14 -6.06
C ALA A 238 15.97 2.65 -6.34
N TRP A 239 14.85 2.09 -5.88
CA TRP A 239 14.43 0.73 -6.27
C TRP A 239 14.33 0.57 -7.78
N SER A 240 13.73 1.55 -8.46
CA SER A 240 13.50 1.52 -9.91
C SER A 240 14.80 1.53 -10.72
N ALA A 241 15.90 2.06 -10.17
CA ALA A 241 17.23 1.98 -10.77
C ALA A 241 17.80 0.55 -10.78
N GLY A 242 17.23 -0.37 -9.99
CA GLY A 242 17.60 -1.78 -9.97
C GLY A 242 18.93 -2.09 -9.30
N THR A 243 19.61 -1.09 -8.72
CA THR A 243 20.91 -1.27 -8.04
C THR A 243 20.74 -1.94 -6.67
N PRO A 244 21.75 -2.68 -6.19
CA PRO A 244 21.75 -3.26 -4.84
C PRO A 244 21.48 -2.21 -3.75
N ASP A 245 22.14 -1.06 -3.80
CA ASP A 245 21.94 0.04 -2.84
C ASP A 245 20.53 0.62 -2.91
N GLY A 246 19.98 0.77 -4.12
CA GLY A 246 18.63 1.28 -4.31
C GLY A 246 17.58 0.32 -3.75
N ARG A 247 17.78 -0.99 -3.94
CA ARG A 247 16.95 -2.02 -3.33
C ARG A 247 17.06 -2.01 -1.82
N ARG A 248 18.29 -1.98 -1.29
CA ARG A 248 18.57 -1.90 0.15
C ARG A 248 17.87 -0.70 0.80
N ARG A 249 18.01 0.49 0.20
CA ARG A 249 17.37 1.73 0.67
C ARG A 249 15.85 1.57 0.80
N TRP A 250 15.21 1.02 -0.22
CA TRP A 250 13.76 0.75 -0.18
C TRP A 250 13.38 -0.26 0.91
N LEU A 251 14.10 -1.37 1.03
CA LEU A 251 13.79 -2.40 2.04
C LEU A 251 13.86 -1.81 3.46
N LEU A 252 14.89 -1.01 3.74
CA LEU A 252 15.03 -0.31 5.03
C LEU A 252 13.91 0.71 5.25
N HIS A 253 13.57 1.51 4.22
CA HIS A 253 12.45 2.45 4.28
C HIS A 253 11.13 1.73 4.58
N ALA A 254 10.83 0.64 3.89
CA ALA A 254 9.60 -0.13 4.07
C ALA A 254 9.51 -0.71 5.50
N CYS A 255 10.60 -1.24 6.04
CA CYS A 255 10.66 -1.70 7.43
C CYS A 255 10.39 -0.55 8.41
N ALA A 256 11.01 0.61 8.21
CA ALA A 256 10.78 1.80 9.05
C ALA A 256 9.32 2.28 8.97
N ALA A 257 8.72 2.28 7.78
CA ALA A 257 7.32 2.66 7.58
C ALA A 257 6.35 1.70 8.29
N MET A 258 6.60 0.38 8.24
CA MET A 258 5.81 -0.61 8.98
C MET A 258 5.94 -0.42 10.51
N ILE A 259 7.15 -0.15 11.01
CA ILE A 259 7.37 0.15 12.45
C ILE A 259 6.60 1.41 12.86
N ALA A 260 6.66 2.47 12.05
CA ALA A 260 5.92 3.70 12.30
C ALA A 260 4.40 3.48 12.22
N GLY A 261 3.92 2.74 11.22
CA GLY A 261 2.51 2.39 11.06
C GLY A 261 1.96 1.52 12.19
N ALA A 262 2.80 0.69 12.81
CA ALA A 262 2.45 -0.05 14.01
C ALA A 262 2.30 0.86 15.24
N ARG A 263 2.98 2.01 15.30
CA ARG A 263 2.79 2.99 16.40
C ARG A 263 1.43 3.69 16.31
N GLU A 264 0.92 3.94 15.11
CA GLU A 264 -0.43 4.51 14.91
C GLU A 264 -1.54 3.59 15.44
N GLY A 265 -1.33 2.28 15.41
CA GLY A 265 -2.26 1.31 16.00
C GLY A 265 -2.39 1.41 17.52
N ARG A 266 -1.48 2.13 18.21
CA ARG A 266 -1.51 2.38 19.67
C ARG A 266 -2.32 3.62 20.05
N SER A 267 -2.22 4.71 19.28
CA SER A 267 -2.88 5.98 19.62
C SER A 267 -4.41 5.89 19.60
N SER A 268 -4.96 4.90 18.89
CA SER A 268 -6.42 4.69 18.79
C SER A 268 -7.04 4.00 20.00
N THR A 269 -6.26 3.19 20.72
CA THR A 269 -6.76 2.49 21.92
C THR A 269 -6.86 3.40 23.13
N ASP A 270 -6.05 4.47 23.19
CA ASP A 270 -6.09 5.43 24.31
C ASP A 270 -7.23 6.45 24.14
N ALA A 271 -7.54 6.85 22.90
CA ALA A 271 -8.62 7.79 22.60
C ALA A 271 -10.04 7.20 22.79
N THR A 272 -10.15 5.87 22.80
CA THR A 272 -11.42 5.17 23.08
C THR A 272 -11.59 4.84 24.57
N ALA A 273 -10.52 4.90 25.37
CA ALA A 273 -10.56 4.66 26.81
C ALA A 273 -10.90 5.92 27.63
N SER A 274 -10.92 7.10 27.00
CA SER A 274 -11.27 8.39 27.63
C SER A 274 -12.69 8.85 27.34
N ALA A 275 -13.50 8.01 26.68
CA ALA A 275 -14.90 8.30 26.32
C ALA A 275 -15.94 7.49 27.12
N ASP A 276 -15.48 6.67 28.07
CA ASP A 276 -16.29 5.93 29.07
C ASP A 276 -16.01 6.49 30.48
#